data_AF-A0A0G1TNZ9-F1
#
_entry.id   AF-A0A0G1TNZ9-F1
#
_cell.length_a   1.000
_cell.length_b   1.000
_cell.length_c   1.000
_cell.angle_alpha   90.00
_cell.angle_beta   90.00
_cell.angle_gamma   90.00
#
_symmetry.space_group_name_H-M   'P 1'
#
loop_
_entity.id
_entity.type
_entity.pdbx_description
1 polymer ?
#
loop_
_entity_poly.entity_id
_entity_poly.type
_entity_poly.pdbx_seq_one_letter_code
_entity_poly.pdbx_strand_id
1 'polypeptide(L)'
;VFLLSILLVSISSSFAQTATEKELIQLSMDKWQWMSDKDVDKLDKLFDAKAKFVHMSGTWKKDEELDIIKSGRIWYKKASR
;
A
#
# COMPACT_ATOMS: atom_id res chain seq x y z
N VAL A 1 -27.77 20.64 -23.37
CA VAL A 1 -26.84 19.51 -23.64
C VAL A 1 -25.53 19.69 -22.88
N PHE A 2 -24.76 20.77 -23.10
CA PHE A 2 -23.45 20.98 -22.46
C PHE A 2 -23.45 20.97 -20.91
N LEU A 3 -24.43 21.64 -20.27
CA LEU A 3 -24.59 21.63 -18.80
C LEU A 3 -24.94 20.24 -18.24
N LEU A 4 -25.75 19.48 -18.98
CA LEU A 4 -26.10 18.10 -18.60
C LEU A 4 -24.87 17.19 -18.72
N SER A 5 -24.06 17.37 -19.77
CA SER A 5 -22.80 16.66 -19.96
C SER A 5 -21.79 16.96 -18.84
N ILE A 6 -21.66 18.23 -18.42
CA ILE A 6 -20.78 18.60 -17.30
C ILE A 6 -21.27 17.96 -15.99
N LEU A 7 -22.58 17.94 -15.74
CA LEU A 7 -23.15 17.32 -14.55
C LEU A 7 -22.89 15.80 -14.52
N LEU A 8 -23.07 15.10 -15.64
CA LEU A 8 -22.79 13.67 -15.76
C LEU A 8 -21.30 13.33 -15.55
N VAL A 9 -20.39 14.16 -16.07
CA VAL A 9 -18.95 14.00 -15.86
C VAL A 9 -18.57 14.19 -14.39
N SER A 10 -19.11 15.22 -13.73
CA SER A 10 -18.83 15.48 -12.31
C SER A 10 -19.30 14.33 -11.40
N ILE A 11 -20.50 13.80 -11.65
CA ILE A 11 -21.04 12.66 -10.88
C ILE A 11 -20.15 11.41 -11.05
N SER A 12 -19.72 11.11 -12.28
CA SER A 12 -18.86 9.96 -12.58
C SER A 12 -17.48 10.08 -11.91
N SER A 13 -16.89 11.28 -11.92
CA SER A 13 -15.61 11.56 -11.24
C SER A 13 -15.69 11.40 -9.73
N SER A 14 -16.80 11.83 -9.11
CA SER A 14 -17.01 11.63 -7.66
C SER A 14 -17.09 10.15 -7.28
N PHE A 15 -17.77 9.31 -8.08
CA PHE A 15 -17.84 7.87 -7.80
C PHE A 15 -16.47 7.18 -7.97
N ALA A 16 -15.70 7.53 -8.99
CA ALA A 16 -14.36 6.98 -9.23
C ALA A 16 -13.37 7.29 -8.08
N GLN A 17 -13.49 8.46 -7.46
CA GLN A 17 -12.69 8.83 -6.29
C GLN A 17 -12.93 7.87 -5.11
N THR A 18 -14.19 7.50 -4.86
CA THR A 18 -14.54 6.62 -3.72
C THR A 18 -14.09 5.17 -3.88
N ALA A 19 -14.01 4.68 -5.12
CA ALA A 19 -13.55 3.32 -5.41
C ALA A 19 -12.04 3.19 -5.17
N THR A 20 -11.26 4.11 -5.76
CA THR A 20 -9.81 4.19 -5.57
C THR A 20 -9.43 4.34 -4.11
N GLU A 21 -10.17 5.16 -3.35
CA GLU A 21 -9.94 5.34 -1.91
C GLU A 21 -10.13 4.05 -1.13
N LYS A 22 -11.21 3.30 -1.40
CA LYS A 22 -11.47 2.00 -0.75
C LYS A 22 -10.39 0.98 -1.06
N GLU A 23 -9.97 0.90 -2.33
CA GLU A 23 -8.89 0.02 -2.76
C GLU A 23 -7.57 0.36 -2.08
N LEU A 24 -7.23 1.64 -1.97
CA LEU A 24 -6.01 2.10 -1.30
C LEU A 24 -6.04 1.77 0.21
N ILE A 25 -7.18 1.97 0.87
CA ILE A 25 -7.37 1.61 2.27
C ILE A 25 -7.20 0.10 2.45
N GLN A 26 -7.81 -0.70 1.57
CA GLN A 26 -7.67 -2.17 1.62
C GLN A 26 -6.22 -2.59 1.41
N LEU A 27 -5.54 -2.04 0.41
CA LEU A 27 -4.13 -2.32 0.12
C LEU A 27 -3.22 -1.95 1.31
N SER A 28 -3.51 -0.85 2.00
CA SER A 28 -2.78 -0.44 3.19
C SER A 28 -2.93 -1.47 4.32
N MET A 29 -4.14 -1.97 4.56
CA MET A 29 -4.41 -3.01 5.56
C MET A 29 -3.72 -4.33 5.18
N ASP A 30 -3.84 -4.73 3.91
CA ASP A 30 -3.22 -5.95 3.39
C ASP A 30 -1.70 -5.90 3.49
N LYS A 31 -1.07 -4.76 3.17
CA LYS A 31 0.36 -4.55 3.34
C LYS A 31 0.80 -4.83 4.78
N TRP A 32 0.11 -4.29 5.78
CA TRP A 32 0.42 -4.54 7.19
C TRP A 32 0.27 -6.00 7.57
N GLN A 33 -0.79 -6.65 7.09
CA GLN A 33 -1.00 -8.08 7.32
C GLN A 33 0.14 -8.91 6.70
N TRP A 34 0.55 -8.63 5.46
CA TRP A 34 1.65 -9.33 4.80
C TRP A 34 3.00 -9.11 5.49
N MET A 35 3.27 -7.90 6.00
CA MET A 35 4.48 -7.66 6.82
C MET A 35 4.44 -8.47 8.12
N SER A 36 3.28 -8.60 8.76
CA SER A 36 3.12 -9.42 9.98
C SER A 36 3.28 -10.92 9.72
N ASP A 37 2.71 -11.40 8.60
CA ASP A 37 2.76 -12.80 8.17
C ASP A 37 4.09 -13.16 7.47
N LYS A 38 4.96 -12.18 7.22
CA LYS A 38 6.22 -12.30 6.48
C LYS A 38 6.04 -12.81 5.04
N ASP A 39 4.92 -12.45 4.40
CA ASP A 39 4.59 -12.80 3.00
C ASP A 39 5.34 -11.88 2.02
N VAL A 40 6.65 -12.16 1.86
CA VAL A 40 7.54 -11.35 1.02
C VAL A 40 7.22 -11.44 -0.47
N ASP A 41 6.54 -12.48 -0.94
CA ASP A 41 6.18 -12.63 -2.35
C ASP A 41 5.13 -11.60 -2.78
N LYS A 42 4.19 -11.26 -1.89
CA LYS A 42 3.23 -10.17 -2.13
C LYS A 42 3.88 -8.81 -1.96
N LEU A 43 4.73 -8.65 -0.95
CA LEU A 43 5.42 -7.38 -0.69
C LEU A 43 6.40 -7.02 -1.80
N ASP A 44 7.08 -8.01 -2.38
CA ASP A 44 7.97 -7.81 -3.53
C ASP A 44 7.22 -7.23 -4.73
N LYS A 45 6.00 -7.70 -5.00
CA LYS A 45 5.16 -7.15 -6.08
C LYS A 45 4.65 -5.75 -5.77
N LEU A 46 4.44 -5.44 -4.50
CA LEU A 46 3.93 -4.13 -4.06
C LEU A 46 5.02 -3.05 -4.08
N PHE A 47 6.25 -3.39 -3.69
CA PHE A 47 7.33 -2.42 -3.53
C PHE A 47 8.02 -2.12 -4.85
N ASP A 48 8.07 -0.84 -5.21
CA ASP A 48 8.86 -0.36 -6.34
C ASP A 48 10.36 -0.66 -6.12
N ALA A 49 11.08 -1.00 -7.20
CA ALA A 49 12.50 -1.32 -7.13
C ALA A 49 13.37 -0.17 -6.56
N LYS A 50 12.90 1.08 -6.68
CA LYS A 50 13.57 2.28 -6.15
C LYS A 50 13.09 2.67 -4.75
N ALA A 51 12.17 1.91 -4.15
CA ALA A 51 11.65 2.20 -2.82
C ALA A 51 12.76 2.27 -1.77
N LYS A 52 12.57 3.17 -0.80
CA LYS A 52 13.46 3.41 0.33
C LYS A 52 12.69 3.28 1.62
N PHE A 53 13.24 2.50 2.56
CA PHE A 53 12.64 2.20 3.85
C PHE A 53 13.48 2.85 4.94
N VAL A 54 12.90 3.78 5.68
CA VAL A 54 13.58 4.54 6.73
C VAL A 54 13.17 4.00 8.08
N HIS A 55 14.14 3.51 8.84
CA HIS A 55 13.96 3.13 10.24
C HIS A 55 14.87 4.00 11.11
N MET A 56 14.69 3.96 12.43
CA MET A 56 15.49 4.77 13.36
C MET A 56 17.01 4.51 13.25
N SER A 57 17.41 3.31 12.81
CA SER A 57 18.81 2.90 12.67
C SER A 57 19.41 3.11 11.27
N GLY A 58 18.65 3.59 10.27
CA GLY A 58 19.18 3.78 8.93
C GLY A 58 18.14 3.82 7.80
N THR A 59 18.61 3.63 6.57
CA THR A 59 17.76 3.56 5.37
C THR A 59 18.16 2.38 4.50
N TRP A 60 17.18 1.61 4.06
CA TRP A 60 17.36 0.37 3.30
C TRP A 60 16.68 0.44 1.93
N LYS A 61 17.23 -0.31 0.97
CA LYS A 61 16.60 -0.59 -0.32
C LYS A 61 15.58 -1.72 -0.18
N LYS A 62 14.75 -1.90 -1.20
CA LYS A 62 13.73 -2.94 -1.29
C LYS A 62 14.22 -4.34 -0.86
N ASP A 63 15.30 -4.84 -1.47
CA ASP A 63 15.78 -6.20 -1.19
C ASP A 63 16.20 -6.38 0.27
N GLU A 64 16.80 -5.35 0.87
CA GLU A 64 17.23 -5.37 2.26
C GLU A 64 16.03 -5.31 3.23
N GLU A 65 14.99 -4.52 2.91
CA GLU A 65 13.74 -4.50 3.69
C GLU A 65 13.02 -5.86 3.63
N LEU A 66 12.95 -6.48 2.45
CA LEU A 66 12.36 -7.81 2.30
C LEU A 66 13.10 -8.86 3.14
N ASP A 67 14.45 -8.80 3.20
CA ASP A 67 15.24 -9.66 4.10
C ASP A 67 14.94 -9.39 5.58
N ILE A 68 14.81 -8.12 5.98
CA ILE A 68 14.45 -7.73 7.35
C ILE A 68 13.09 -8.32 7.75
N ILE A 69 12.08 -8.19 6.88
CA ILE A 69 10.73 -8.72 7.10
C ILE A 69 10.78 -10.26 7.18
N LYS A 70 11.43 -10.91 6.21
CA LYS A 70 11.55 -12.38 6.13
C LYS A 70 12.25 -12.96 7.36
N SER A 71 13.35 -12.34 7.77
CA SER A 71 14.12 -12.76 8.94
C SER A 71 13.37 -12.49 10.25
N GLY A 72 12.43 -11.55 10.26
CA GLY A 72 11.72 -11.11 11.47
C GLY A 72 12.61 -10.35 12.45
N ARG A 73 13.69 -9.73 11.95
CA ARG A 73 14.55 -8.83 12.77
C ARG A 73 13.77 -7.65 13.32
N ILE A 74 12.76 -7.21 12.58
CA ILE A 74 11.74 -6.25 13.03
C ILE A 74 10.43 -7.00 13.19
N TRP A 75 9.80 -6.85 14.36
CA TRP A 75 8.49 -7.43 14.62
C TRP A 75 7.38 -6.51 14.13
N TYR A 76 6.66 -6.92 13.10
CA TYR A 76 5.45 -6.24 12.64
C TYR A 76 4.24 -6.84 13.35
N LYS A 77 3.60 -6.04 14.20
CA LYS A 77 2.36 -6.45 14.88
C LYS A 77 1.23 -6.50 13.87
N LYS A 78 0.33 -7.47 14.04
CA LYS A 78 -0.94 -7.51 13.29
C LYS A 78 -1.68 -6.21 13.53
N ALA A 79 -2.02 -5.51 12.45
CA ALA A 79 -2.87 -4.33 12.52
C ALA A 79 -4.31 -4.79 12.80
N SER A 80 -4.74 -4.73 14.05
CA SER A 80 -6.16 -4.80 14.40
C SER A 80 -6.75 -3.40 14.26
N ARG A 81 -7.81 -3.28 13.45
CA ARG A 81 -8.62 -2.07 13.40
C ARG A 81 -9.52 -1.97 14.62
#